data_AF-A0A9E4XK00-F1
#
_entry.id   AF-A0A9E4XK00-F1
#
_cell.length_a   1.000
_cell.length_b   1.000
_cell.length_c   1.000
_cell.angle_alpha   90.00
_cell.angle_beta   90.00
_cell.angle_gamma   90.00
#
_symmetry.space_group_name_H-M   'P 1'
#
loop_
_entity.id
_entity.type
_entity.pdbx_description
1 polymer ?
#
loop_
_entity_poly.entity_id
_entity_poly.type
_entity_poly.pdbx_seq_one_letter_code
_entity_poly.pdbx_strand_id
1 'polypeptide(L)'
;MRSIKVVHPVTSPPTFATVVKTEEKGSDVNLASMLLLDCFNGLWDQAVVVSADSDLMLPISLVQKEFGMPVGVLFPTRRGGAVLRKTAAFTRRISENILKVSQLPESITDKSGTITKPGDW
;
A
#
# COMPACT_ATOMS: atom_id res chain seq x y z
N MET A 1 -27.72 -3.52 -2.03
CA MET A 1 -27.71 -3.80 -0.57
C MET A 1 -26.84 -5.02 -0.31
N ARG A 2 -25.87 -4.94 0.60
CA ARG A 2 -25.06 -6.10 1.03
C ARG A 2 -25.40 -6.45 2.48
N SER A 3 -25.40 -7.74 2.77
CA SER A 3 -25.53 -8.24 4.14
C SER A 3 -24.13 -8.38 4.74
N ILE A 4 -23.80 -7.59 5.76
CA ILE A 4 -22.48 -7.59 6.41
C ILE A 4 -22.59 -8.18 7.81
N LYS A 5 -21.62 -9.00 8.20
CA LYS A 5 -21.55 -9.59 9.54
C LYS A 5 -21.38 -8.48 10.58
N VAL A 6 -22.23 -8.48 11.60
CA VAL A 6 -22.11 -7.55 12.72
C VAL A 6 -21.06 -8.11 13.69
N VAL A 7 -19.95 -7.39 13.88
CA VAL A 7 -18.81 -7.86 14.70
C VAL A 7 -19.08 -7.65 16.19
N HIS A 8 -19.83 -6.60 16.55
CA HIS A 8 -20.23 -6.27 17.92
C HIS A 8 -21.72 -5.91 17.97
N PRO A 9 -22.64 -6.89 17.95
CA PRO A 9 -24.06 -6.62 18.02
C PRO A 9 -24.44 -6.09 19.40
N VAL A 10 -25.22 -5.01 19.44
CA VAL A 10 -25.74 -4.41 20.69
C VAL A 10 -26.79 -5.33 21.35
N THR A 11 -27.46 -6.19 20.57
CA THR A 11 -28.48 -7.15 21.03
C THR A 11 -28.38 -8.50 20.30
N SER A 12 -28.72 -9.60 20.98
CA SER A 12 -28.69 -10.98 20.43
C SER A 12 -30.03 -11.42 19.79
N PRO A 13 -30.06 -11.92 18.54
CA PRO A 13 -29.07 -11.62 17.51
C PRO A 13 -29.67 -11.27 16.14
N PRO A 14 -29.10 -10.26 15.46
CA PRO A 14 -28.87 -10.35 14.03
C PRO A 14 -27.37 -10.56 13.77
N THR A 15 -27.04 -11.74 13.23
CA THR A 15 -25.68 -12.11 12.79
C THR A 15 -25.19 -11.29 11.59
N PHE A 16 -26.14 -10.71 10.84
CA PHE A 16 -25.89 -9.87 9.68
C PHE A 16 -26.87 -8.70 9.61
N ALA A 17 -26.42 -7.58 9.07
CA ALA A 17 -27.24 -6.40 8.81
C ALA A 17 -27.14 -5.97 7.35
N THR A 18 -28.27 -5.53 6.79
CA THR A 18 -28.31 -4.94 5.46
C THR A 18 -27.77 -3.52 5.52
N VAL A 19 -26.71 -3.24 4.79
CA VAL A 19 -26.08 -1.91 4.77
C VAL A 19 -25.92 -1.38 3.35
N VAL A 20 -25.87 -0.05 3.25
CA VAL A 20 -25.29 0.65 2.11
C VAL A 20 -23.81 0.88 2.46
N LYS A 21 -22.91 0.19 1.76
CA LYS A 21 -21.47 0.35 1.94
C LYS A 21 -20.93 1.19 0.80
N THR A 22 -20.42 2.38 1.13
CA THR A 22 -19.66 3.23 0.21
C THR A 22 -18.18 3.02 0.49
N GLU A 23 -17.39 2.74 -0.54
CA GLU A 23 -15.94 2.62 -0.45
C GLU A 23 -15.30 3.58 -1.44
N GLU A 24 -14.23 4.24 -1.03
CA GLU A 24 -13.35 5.01 -1.92
C GLU A 24 -12.39 4.03 -2.62
N LYS A 25 -12.15 4.24 -3.92
CA LYS A 25 -11.33 3.34 -4.75
C LYS A 25 -10.37 4.06 -5.69
N GLY A 26 -10.36 5.39 -5.71
CA GLY A 26 -9.52 6.20 -6.58
C GLY A 26 -8.03 6.02 -6.29
N SER A 27 -7.65 5.86 -5.02
CA SER A 27 -6.24 5.69 -4.63
C SER A 27 -5.60 4.44 -5.28
N ASP A 28 -6.28 3.29 -5.21
CA ASP A 28 -5.76 2.02 -5.76
C ASP A 28 -5.74 2.04 -7.28
N VAL A 29 -6.76 2.63 -7.90
CA VAL A 29 -6.86 2.83 -9.35
C VAL A 29 -5.72 3.71 -9.86
N ASN A 30 -5.50 4.87 -9.24
CA ASN A 30 -4.47 5.80 -9.65
C ASN A 30 -3.07 5.18 -9.53
N LEU A 31 -2.81 4.46 -8.42
CA LEU A 31 -1.52 3.79 -8.22
C LEU A 31 -1.27 2.71 -9.28
N ALA A 32 -2.27 1.87 -9.58
CA ALA A 32 -2.17 0.86 -10.61
C ALA A 32 -1.94 1.45 -12.01
N SER A 33 -2.68 2.51 -12.35
CA SER A 33 -2.58 3.21 -13.63
C SER A 33 -1.21 3.83 -13.83
N MET A 34 -0.70 4.55 -12.83
CA MET A 34 0.62 5.19 -12.93
C MET A 34 1.75 4.17 -12.99
N LEU A 35 1.67 3.07 -12.22
CA LEU A 35 2.66 1.99 -12.29
C LEU A 35 2.77 1.43 -13.72
N LEU A 36 1.63 1.15 -14.37
CA LEU A 36 1.61 0.61 -15.73
C LEU A 36 2.04 1.64 -16.77
N LEU A 37 1.61 2.89 -16.63
CA LEU A 37 1.97 3.97 -17.56
C LEU A 37 3.48 4.24 -17.54
N ASP A 38 4.06 4.35 -16.34
CA ASP A 38 5.50 4.61 -16.20
C ASP A 38 6.34 3.40 -16.67
N CYS A 39 5.84 2.18 -16.45
CA CYS A 39 6.42 0.94 -17.00
C CYS A 39 6.46 0.99 -18.53
N PHE A 40 5.31 1.31 -19.14
CA PHE A 40 5.17 1.36 -20.59
C PHE A 40 6.09 2.42 -21.22
N ASN A 41 6.27 3.54 -20.54
CA ASN A 41 7.15 4.62 -20.96
C ASN A 41 8.64 4.37 -20.64
N GLY A 42 8.99 3.27 -19.96
CA GLY A 42 10.37 2.94 -19.59
C GLY A 42 11.01 3.96 -18.64
N LEU A 43 10.23 4.53 -17.70
CA LEU A 43 10.71 5.62 -16.83
C LEU A 43 11.50 5.16 -15.59
N TRP A 44 11.63 3.86 -15.39
CA TRP A 44 12.36 3.25 -14.29
C TRP A 44 12.84 1.86 -14.69
N ASP A 45 13.79 1.27 -13.96
CA ASP A 45 14.26 -0.10 -14.19
C ASP A 45 13.74 -1.10 -13.14
N GLN A 46 13.27 -0.57 -12.00
CA GLN A 46 12.64 -1.33 -10.93
C GLN A 46 11.64 -0.45 -10.18
N ALA A 47 10.51 -1.02 -9.78
CA ALA A 47 9.51 -0.34 -8.94
C ALA A 47 9.41 -0.97 -7.55
N VAL A 48 9.04 -0.16 -6.56
CA VAL A 48 8.66 -0.61 -5.22
C VAL A 48 7.29 -0.05 -4.87
N VAL A 49 6.32 -0.94 -4.66
CA VAL A 49 4.96 -0.57 -4.27
C VAL A 49 4.80 -0.73 -2.77
N VAL A 50 4.46 0.36 -2.06
CA VAL A 50 4.21 0.33 -0.62
C VAL A 50 2.71 0.19 -0.38
N SER A 51 2.21 -1.05 -0.35
CA SER A 51 0.80 -1.34 -0.10
C SER A 51 0.60 -2.78 0.39
N ALA A 52 -0.48 -3.01 1.13
CA ALA A 52 -0.96 -4.34 1.49
C ALA A 52 -2.23 -4.74 0.69
N ASP A 53 -2.63 -3.94 -0.30
CA ASP A 53 -3.86 -4.13 -1.07
C ASP A 53 -3.68 -5.20 -2.16
N SER A 54 -4.49 -6.25 -2.07
CA SER A 54 -4.53 -7.32 -3.06
C SER A 54 -5.05 -6.90 -4.43
N ASP A 55 -5.78 -5.78 -4.53
CA ASP A 55 -6.29 -5.25 -5.80
C ASP A 55 -5.12 -4.88 -6.75
N LEU A 56 -3.92 -4.63 -6.22
CA LEU A 56 -2.70 -4.36 -6.97
C LEU A 56 -2.02 -5.62 -7.56
N MET A 57 -2.56 -6.82 -7.34
CA MET A 57 -1.98 -8.07 -7.87
C MET A 57 -1.86 -8.04 -9.40
N LEU A 58 -2.93 -7.64 -10.09
CA LEU A 58 -2.95 -7.63 -11.56
C LEU A 58 -1.92 -6.67 -12.16
N PRO A 59 -1.87 -5.37 -11.81
CA PRO A 59 -0.89 -4.45 -12.40
C PRO A 59 0.55 -4.89 -12.12
N ILE A 60 0.84 -5.39 -10.91
CA ILE A 60 2.17 -5.93 -10.57
C ILE A 60 2.52 -7.16 -11.40
N SER A 61 1.55 -8.04 -11.68
CA SER A 61 1.77 -9.21 -12.54
C SER A 61 1.98 -8.82 -14.00
N LEU A 62 1.27 -7.81 -14.51
CA LEU A 62 1.41 -7.37 -15.89
C LEU A 62 2.78 -6.77 -16.14
N VAL A 63 3.25 -5.89 -15.27
CA VAL A 63 4.61 -5.33 -15.33
C VAL A 63 5.66 -6.44 -15.44
N GLN A 64 5.61 -7.42 -14.54
CA GLN A 64 6.63 -8.45 -14.49
C GLN A 64 6.56 -9.44 -15.66
N LYS A 65 5.36 -9.79 -16.13
CA LYS A 65 5.19 -10.79 -17.20
C LYS A 65 5.35 -10.20 -18.59
N GLU A 66 4.78 -9.02 -18.83
CA GLU A 66 4.75 -8.41 -20.16
C GLU A 66 5.99 -7.56 -20.44
N PHE A 67 6.55 -6.92 -19.41
CA PHE A 67 7.70 -6.02 -19.57
C PHE A 67 8.98 -6.58 -18.95
N GLY A 68 8.90 -7.67 -18.18
CA GLY A 68 10.07 -8.28 -17.53
C GLY A 68 10.68 -7.44 -16.41
N MET A 69 9.99 -6.38 -15.97
CA MET A 69 10.55 -5.42 -15.02
C MET A 69 10.21 -5.82 -13.57
N PRO A 70 11.19 -5.82 -12.65
CA PRO A 70 10.96 -6.26 -11.28
C PRO A 70 10.11 -5.24 -10.49
N VAL A 71 9.12 -5.76 -9.76
CA VAL A 71 8.33 -4.96 -8.82
C VAL A 71 8.39 -5.58 -7.43
N GLY A 72 8.98 -4.86 -6.49
CA GLY A 72 8.97 -5.21 -5.07
C GLY A 72 7.74 -4.67 -4.35
N VAL A 73 7.27 -5.36 -3.31
CA VAL A 73 6.16 -4.87 -2.47
C VAL A 73 6.57 -4.73 -1.01
N LEU A 74 6.35 -3.56 -0.44
CA LEU A 74 6.54 -3.29 0.98
C LEU A 74 5.20 -3.13 1.68
N PHE A 75 5.06 -3.71 2.88
CA PHE A 75 3.85 -3.56 3.69
C PHE A 75 4.18 -3.24 5.15
N PRO A 76 3.43 -2.33 5.80
CA PRO A 76 3.67 -1.95 7.20
C PRO A 76 3.14 -2.99 8.21
N THR A 77 2.19 -3.82 7.81
CA THR A 77 1.52 -4.75 8.72
C THR A 77 2.12 -6.16 8.68
N ARG A 78 1.99 -6.90 9.79
CA ARG A 78 2.40 -8.32 9.86
C ARG A 78 1.44 -9.25 9.11
N ARG A 79 0.19 -8.81 8.94
CA ARG A 79 -0.88 -9.52 8.23
C ARG A 79 -1.23 -8.75 6.97
N GLY A 80 -1.23 -9.41 5.82
CA GLY A 80 -1.46 -8.80 4.51
C GLY A 80 -0.54 -9.37 3.45
N GLY A 81 -0.86 -9.11 2.17
CA GLY A 81 0.02 -9.39 1.05
C GLY A 81 0.31 -10.87 0.77
N ALA A 82 -0.52 -11.82 1.23
CA ALA A 82 -0.31 -13.25 0.91
C ALA A 82 -0.39 -13.50 -0.61
N VAL A 83 -1.30 -12.78 -1.28
CA VAL A 83 -1.43 -12.76 -2.73
C VAL A 83 -0.21 -12.06 -3.35
N LEU A 84 0.11 -10.84 -2.90
CA LEU A 84 1.22 -10.06 -3.43
C LEU A 84 2.58 -10.75 -3.27
N ARG A 85 2.79 -11.53 -2.20
CA ARG A 85 4.00 -12.35 -2.00
C ARG A 85 4.24 -13.38 -3.09
N LYS A 86 3.19 -13.86 -3.76
CA LYS A 86 3.30 -14.81 -4.87
C LYS A 86 3.54 -14.12 -6.21
N THR A 87 3.25 -12.83 -6.30
CA THR A 87 3.27 -12.08 -7.55
C THR A 87 4.48 -11.16 -7.65
N ALA A 88 4.86 -10.48 -6.57
CA ALA A 88 5.96 -9.53 -6.55
C ALA A 88 7.33 -10.22 -6.67
N ALA A 89 8.30 -9.52 -7.27
CA ALA A 89 9.67 -9.99 -7.39
C ALA A 89 10.32 -10.22 -6.01
N PHE A 90 9.98 -9.36 -5.05
CA PHE A 90 10.31 -9.55 -3.64
C PHE A 90 9.28 -8.86 -2.76
N THR A 91 9.25 -9.24 -1.49
CA THR A 91 8.46 -8.51 -0.49
C THR A 91 9.25 -8.26 0.78
N ARG A 92 8.95 -7.16 1.47
CA ARG A 92 9.56 -6.87 2.77
C ARG A 92 8.59 -6.14 3.69
N ARG A 93 8.61 -6.53 4.97
CA ARG A 93 7.84 -5.84 6.01
C ARG A 93 8.58 -4.57 6.42
N ILE A 94 7.88 -3.45 6.47
CA ILE A 94 8.34 -2.23 7.12
C ILE A 94 8.14 -2.42 8.62
N SER A 95 9.23 -2.71 9.34
CA SER A 95 9.20 -2.95 10.79
C SER A 95 9.44 -1.65 11.56
N GLU A 96 9.00 -1.60 12.82
CA GLU A 96 9.28 -0.47 13.72
C GLU A 96 10.78 -0.18 13.85
N ASN A 97 11.62 -1.22 13.87
CA ASN A 97 13.07 -1.03 13.94
C ASN A 97 13.61 -0.31 12.70
N ILE A 98 13.11 -0.67 11.51
CA ILE A 98 13.47 0.01 10.26
C ILE A 98 13.01 1.47 10.32
N LEU A 99 11.77 1.72 10.75
CA LEU A 99 11.24 3.08 10.88
C LEU A 99 12.09 3.93 11.84
N LYS A 100 12.50 3.39 12.99
CA LYS A 100 13.32 4.10 13.99
C LYS A 100 14.67 4.55 13.43
N VAL A 101 15.33 3.72 12.63
CA VAL A 101 16.64 4.05 12.05
C VAL A 101 16.55 4.84 10.73
N SER A 102 15.36 4.95 10.15
CA SER A 102 15.09 5.70 8.91
C SER A 102 14.42 7.04 9.15
N GLN A 103 14.47 7.58 10.38
CA GLN A 103 14.02 8.94 10.67
C GLN A 103 14.99 9.95 10.06
N LEU A 104 14.45 11.09 9.62
CA LEU A 104 15.27 12.24 9.26
C LEU A 104 15.89 12.85 10.53
N PRO A 105 16.99 13.62 10.42
CA PRO A 105 17.54 14.38 11.53
C PRO A 105 16.52 15.35 12.15
N GLU A 106 16.75 15.80 13.38
CA GLU A 106 15.84 16.74 14.08
C GLU A 106 15.60 18.04 13.31
N SER A 107 16.60 18.49 12.55
CA SER A 107 16.48 19.63 11.66
C SER A 107 17.09 19.32 10.30
N ILE A 108 16.41 19.75 9.23
CA ILE A 108 16.89 19.65 7.85
C ILE A 108 16.84 21.03 7.24
N THR A 109 17.90 21.42 6.53
CA THR A 109 17.96 22.71 5.81
C THR A 109 18.08 22.44 4.33
N ASP A 110 17.22 23.07 3.54
CA ASP A 110 17.28 23.08 2.08
C ASP A 110 17.18 24.51 1.52
N LYS A 111 16.95 24.65 0.20
CA LYS A 111 16.83 25.95 -0.48
C LYS A 111 15.63 26.78 -0.01
N SER A 112 14.64 26.15 0.61
CA SER A 112 13.40 26.76 1.09
C SER A 112 13.48 27.19 2.56
N GLY A 113 14.50 26.73 3.30
CA GLY A 113 14.75 27.09 4.70
C GLY A 113 15.05 25.88 5.58
N THR A 114 14.90 26.05 6.90
CA THR A 114 15.10 24.99 7.89
C THR A 114 13.75 24.47 8.39
N ILE A 115 13.56 23.16 8.32
CA ILE A 115 12.44 22.43 8.90
C ILE A 115 12.95 21.72 10.15
N THR A 116 12.31 21.99 11.29
CA THR A 116 12.64 21.34 12.57
C THR A 116 11.48 20.45 13.00
N LYS A 117 11.80 19.25 13.46
CA LYS A 117 10.84 18.31 14.03
C LYS A 117 10.09 18.97 15.20
N PRO A 118 8.75 18.98 15.22
CA PRO A 118 7.99 19.48 16.38
C PRO A 118 8.33 18.73 17.66
N GLY A 119 8.38 19.44 18.79
CA GLY A 119 8.76 18.86 20.09
C GLY A 119 7.80 17.77 20.60
N ASP A 120 6.54 17.80 20.16
CA ASP A 120 5.49 16.88 20.61
C ASP A 120 5.40 15.58 19.78
N TRP A 121 6.36 15.33 18.87
CA TRP A 121 6.41 14.16 17.98
C TRP A 121 7.33 13.03 18.46
#